data_AF-A0A1H3J4J1-F1
#
_entry.id   AF-A0A1H3J4J1-F1
#
_cell.length_a   1.000
_cell.length_b   1.000
_cell.length_c   1.000
_cell.angle_alpha   90.00
_cell.angle_beta   90.00
_cell.angle_gamma   90.00
#
_symmetry.space_group_name_H-M   'P 1'
#
loop_
_entity.id
_entity.type
_entity.pdbx_description
1 polymer ?
#
loop_
_entity_poly.entity_id
_entity_poly.type
_entity_poly.pdbx_seq_one_letter_code
_entity_poly.pdbx_strand_id
1 'polypeptide(L)'
;MQILVRLGMGVSSDLVPANASNTEGFYEHIDTIDIHQELFSCLGGSVTLPLPANWLDTDCAREARAKLEQILKKFLAEQPGIVGIKDPRISTFLPLWLRLFNSLNVVPKFILAVREPACVVSSFVRHYNNSADRVELVWLLRMLDALEYTAGDCFIAHYEDWFSNSFLNAKNLLCYTGLNKNFGGDLSEVLADTIKGNLSHVRPDEYAIQNPIVAKLYSALQKCRGDDFDREEVMFVVKECRRSIEGFKDWYLASYQSKAKLQNIENLLTQVKNEKNQLQKFHAELKEENRLMRKENQRLQGLAGEIEKLSLAIRHFEKH
;
A
#
# COMPACT_ATOMS: atom_id res chain seq x y z
N MET A 1 9.59 9.32 13.82
CA MET A 1 9.29 10.43 12.88
C MET A 1 9.08 11.75 13.63
N GLN A 2 8.13 11.83 14.56
CA GLN A 2 7.92 13.02 15.41
C GLN A 2 9.21 13.59 16.00
N ILE A 3 10.06 12.73 16.58
CA ILE A 3 11.36 13.12 17.12
C ILE A 3 12.21 13.80 16.05
N LEU A 4 12.37 13.21 14.86
CA LEU A 4 13.16 13.80 13.76
C LEU A 4 12.64 15.19 13.36
N VAL A 5 11.33 15.39 13.30
CA VAL A 5 10.72 16.70 13.00
C VAL A 5 11.06 17.71 14.09
N ARG A 6 10.96 17.33 15.36
CA ARG A 6 11.34 18.18 16.50
C ARG A 6 12.85 18.47 16.56
N LEU A 7 13.68 17.58 15.98
CA LEU A 7 15.11 17.80 15.80
C LEU A 7 15.45 18.67 14.58
N GLY A 8 14.44 19.18 13.86
CA GLY A 8 14.62 20.12 12.74
C GLY A 8 14.61 19.49 11.35
N MET A 9 14.14 18.25 11.21
CA MET A 9 13.95 17.64 9.89
C MET A 9 12.71 18.21 9.20
N GLY A 10 12.87 18.65 7.95
CA GLY A 10 11.76 19.06 7.09
C GLY A 10 10.87 17.87 6.73
N VAL A 11 9.55 18.06 6.78
CA VAL A 11 8.53 17.12 6.32
C VAL A 11 7.60 17.82 5.34
N SER A 12 6.95 17.06 4.45
CA SER A 12 5.99 17.61 3.49
C SER A 12 4.85 18.35 4.20
N SER A 13 4.25 19.34 3.55
CA SER A 13 2.97 19.93 3.97
C SER A 13 1.79 18.98 3.75
N ASP A 14 1.93 18.03 2.82
CA ASP A 14 0.85 17.21 2.28
C ASP A 14 0.83 15.83 2.95
N LEU A 15 0.65 15.81 4.28
CA LEU A 15 0.69 14.61 5.11
C LEU A 15 -0.68 13.99 5.36
N VAL A 16 -0.71 12.66 5.50
CA VAL A 16 -1.91 11.93 5.93
C VAL A 16 -2.37 12.41 7.32
N PRO A 17 -3.65 12.79 7.47
CA PRO A 17 -4.18 13.25 8.75
C PRO A 17 -4.16 12.15 9.81
N ALA A 18 -4.06 12.55 11.07
CA ALA A 18 -4.21 11.65 12.21
C ALA A 18 -5.60 10.98 12.20
N ASN A 19 -5.68 9.75 12.73
CA ASN A 19 -6.95 9.02 12.88
C ASN A 19 -6.95 8.21 14.19
N ALA A 20 -8.05 7.49 14.47
CA ALA A 20 -8.20 6.72 15.71
C ALA A 20 -7.11 5.65 15.94
N SER A 21 -6.45 5.16 14.88
CA SER A 21 -5.34 4.21 14.99
C SER A 21 -3.97 4.86 15.20
N ASN A 22 -3.83 6.16 14.87
CA ASN A 22 -2.64 6.95 15.13
C ASN A 22 -3.03 8.43 15.27
N THR A 23 -3.25 8.85 16.52
CA THR A 23 -3.75 10.18 16.88
C THR A 23 -2.72 11.29 16.68
N GLU A 24 -1.44 10.94 16.51
CA GLU A 24 -0.34 11.89 16.38
C GLU A 24 0.12 12.09 14.92
N GLY A 25 -0.57 11.45 13.97
CA GLY A 25 -0.29 11.55 12.55
C GLY A 25 0.71 10.51 12.03
N PHE A 26 0.55 10.12 10.77
CA PHE A 26 1.37 9.08 10.14
C PHE A 26 2.70 9.58 9.60
N TYR A 27 2.80 10.90 9.36
CA TYR A 27 3.92 11.57 8.70
C TYR A 27 4.26 10.95 7.33
N GLU A 28 3.24 10.42 6.67
CA GLU A 28 3.33 9.86 5.34
C GLU A 28 2.78 10.87 4.34
N HIS A 29 3.48 11.08 3.23
CA HIS A 29 3.05 11.98 2.17
C HIS A 29 1.93 11.32 1.35
N ILE A 30 0.79 11.98 1.20
CA ILE A 30 -0.42 11.41 0.56
C ILE A 30 -0.10 10.89 -0.85
N ASP A 31 0.44 11.75 -1.71
CA ASP A 31 0.75 11.33 -3.09
C ASP A 31 1.78 10.19 -3.17
N THR A 32 2.74 10.13 -2.23
CA THR A 32 3.70 9.01 -2.18
C THR A 32 3.00 7.70 -1.88
N ILE A 33 2.01 7.73 -0.97
CA ILE A 33 1.22 6.56 -0.64
C ILE A 33 0.44 6.09 -1.86
N ASP A 34 -0.21 7.02 -2.55
CA ASP A 34 -1.07 6.73 -3.70
C ASP A 34 -0.26 6.15 -4.84
N ILE A 35 0.89 6.75 -5.16
CA ILE A 35 1.82 6.21 -6.17
C ILE A 35 2.28 4.80 -5.78
N HIS A 36 2.62 4.57 -4.51
CA HIS A 36 2.96 3.23 -4.05
C HIS A 36 1.78 2.25 -4.14
N GLN A 37 0.53 2.69 -3.91
CA GLN A 37 -0.66 1.83 -4.06
C GLN A 37 -0.89 1.49 -5.54
N GLU A 38 -0.84 2.48 -6.42
CA GLU A 38 -0.96 2.32 -7.88
C GLU A 38 0.11 1.36 -8.42
N LEU A 39 1.37 1.58 -8.04
CA LEU A 39 2.48 0.72 -8.45
C LEU A 39 2.28 -0.71 -7.96
N PHE A 40 1.88 -0.89 -6.70
CA PHE A 40 1.64 -2.22 -6.14
C PHE A 40 0.49 -2.94 -6.85
N SER A 41 -0.60 -2.23 -7.13
CA SER A 41 -1.76 -2.75 -7.86
C SER A 41 -1.38 -3.14 -9.29
N CYS A 42 -0.66 -2.28 -10.00
CA CYS A 42 -0.25 -2.51 -11.39
C CYS A 42 0.71 -3.72 -11.50
N LEU A 43 1.59 -3.92 -10.52
CA LEU A 43 2.47 -5.08 -10.46
C LEU A 43 1.75 -6.38 -10.04
N GLY A 44 0.45 -6.34 -9.71
CA GLY A 44 -0.25 -7.46 -9.09
C GLY A 44 0.35 -7.85 -7.73
N GLY A 45 1.03 -6.91 -7.07
CA GLY A 45 1.85 -7.08 -5.89
C GLY A 45 1.11 -7.70 -4.70
N SER A 46 1.86 -8.32 -3.79
CA SER A 46 1.33 -8.83 -2.53
C SER A 46 2.24 -8.41 -1.41
N VAL A 47 1.72 -7.86 -0.32
CA VAL A 47 2.55 -7.46 0.84
C VAL A 47 3.23 -8.65 1.52
N THR A 48 2.78 -9.85 1.17
CA THR A 48 3.27 -11.15 1.64
C THR A 48 4.17 -11.87 0.63
N LEU A 49 4.42 -11.31 -0.55
CA LEU A 49 5.26 -11.95 -1.57
C LEU A 49 6.35 -10.97 -2.03
N PRO A 50 7.54 -11.47 -2.39
CA PRO A 50 8.54 -10.65 -3.08
C PRO A 50 7.97 -10.03 -4.36
N LEU A 51 8.37 -8.81 -4.70
CA LEU A 51 7.98 -8.19 -5.96
C LEU A 51 8.41 -9.05 -7.17
N PRO A 52 7.68 -9.01 -8.30
CA PRO A 52 8.05 -9.75 -9.50
C PRO A 52 9.47 -9.44 -9.97
N ALA A 53 10.14 -10.43 -10.56
CA ALA A 53 11.45 -10.20 -11.17
C ALA A 53 11.37 -9.08 -12.24
N ASN A 54 12.41 -8.25 -12.32
CA ASN A 54 12.51 -7.13 -13.27
C ASN A 54 11.35 -6.11 -13.20
N TRP A 55 10.63 -6.03 -12.07
CA TRP A 55 9.52 -5.08 -11.91
C TRP A 55 9.92 -3.63 -12.16
N LEU A 56 11.19 -3.27 -11.90
CA LEU A 56 11.74 -1.94 -12.12
C LEU A 56 11.74 -1.49 -13.60
N ASP A 57 11.64 -2.44 -14.53
CA ASP A 57 11.72 -2.18 -15.97
C ASP A 57 10.33 -2.15 -16.63
N THR A 58 9.27 -2.23 -15.83
CA THR A 58 7.87 -2.09 -16.26
C THR A 58 7.49 -0.63 -16.53
N ASP A 59 6.45 -0.40 -17.31
CA ASP A 59 5.92 0.95 -17.55
C ASP A 59 5.40 1.61 -16.27
N CYS A 60 4.74 0.85 -15.40
CA CYS A 60 4.24 1.39 -14.14
C CYS A 60 5.36 1.80 -13.18
N ALA A 61 6.49 1.08 -13.15
CA ALA A 61 7.66 1.51 -12.39
C ALA A 61 8.27 2.80 -12.96
N ARG A 62 8.31 2.96 -14.29
CA ARG A 62 8.73 4.21 -14.94
C ARG A 62 7.82 5.38 -14.58
N GLU A 63 6.51 5.16 -14.66
CA GLU A 63 5.50 6.18 -14.32
C GLU A 63 5.59 6.57 -12.84
N ALA A 64 5.64 5.59 -11.94
CA ALA A 64 5.79 5.82 -10.51
C ALA A 64 7.07 6.61 -10.19
N ARG A 65 8.20 6.27 -10.84
CA ARG A 65 9.45 7.01 -10.68
C ARG A 65 9.30 8.46 -11.13
N ALA A 66 8.67 8.73 -12.28
CA ALA A 66 8.48 10.09 -12.77
C ALA A 66 7.61 10.93 -11.82
N LYS A 67 6.52 10.35 -11.28
CA LYS A 67 5.66 11.02 -10.28
C LYS A 67 6.43 11.31 -8.98
N LEU A 68 7.16 10.34 -8.45
CA LEU A 68 7.97 10.50 -7.23
C LEU A 68 9.11 11.51 -7.43
N GLU A 69 9.68 11.61 -8.62
CA GLU A 69 10.70 12.60 -8.95
C GLU A 69 10.17 14.03 -8.84
N GLN A 70 8.95 14.27 -9.32
CA GLN A 70 8.31 15.59 -9.21
C GLN A 70 8.08 15.96 -7.74
N ILE A 71 7.59 15.02 -6.93
CA ILE A 71 7.38 15.23 -5.49
C ILE A 71 8.71 15.56 -4.81
N LEU A 72 9.75 14.77 -5.05
CA LEU A 72 11.03 14.96 -4.39
C LEU A 72 11.72 16.26 -4.82
N LYS A 73 11.64 16.65 -6.11
CA LYS A 73 12.15 17.95 -6.58
C LYS A 73 11.44 19.12 -5.92
N LYS A 74 10.10 19.09 -5.85
CA LYS A 74 9.31 20.12 -5.17
C LYS A 74 9.72 20.21 -3.70
N PHE A 75 9.78 19.06 -3.03
CA PHE A 75 10.06 19.00 -1.61
C PHE A 75 11.47 19.51 -1.26
N LEU A 76 12.48 19.16 -2.06
CA LEU A 76 13.85 19.66 -1.91
C LEU A 76 13.99 21.17 -2.22
N ALA A 77 13.12 21.71 -3.07
CA ALA A 77 13.11 23.15 -3.38
C ALA A 77 12.42 23.98 -2.28
N GLU A 78 11.38 23.43 -1.65
CA GLU A 78 10.59 24.13 -0.63
C GLU A 78 11.22 24.11 0.77
N GLN A 79 12.00 23.07 1.09
CA GLN A 79 12.56 22.89 2.42
C GLN A 79 14.08 23.11 2.43
N PRO A 80 14.60 24.13 3.13
CA PRO A 80 16.03 24.28 3.32
C PRO A 80 16.55 23.20 4.29
N GLY A 81 17.53 22.40 3.85
CA GLY A 81 18.27 21.48 4.72
C GLY A 81 17.89 20.00 4.56
N ILE A 82 17.84 19.27 5.68
CA ILE A 82 17.59 17.82 5.68
C ILE A 82 16.08 17.57 5.69
N VAL A 83 15.60 16.84 4.71
CA VAL A 83 14.20 16.44 4.57
C VAL A 83 14.01 14.95 4.83
N GLY A 84 12.83 14.56 5.31
CA GLY A 84 12.47 13.16 5.57
C GLY A 84 11.22 12.73 4.83
N ILE A 85 11.24 11.51 4.32
CA ILE A 85 10.08 10.83 3.72
C ILE A 85 9.88 9.51 4.46
N LYS A 86 8.62 9.17 4.74
CA LYS A 86 8.26 7.90 5.34
C LYS A 86 7.04 7.32 4.65
N ASP A 87 7.15 6.04 4.32
CA ASP A 87 6.07 5.13 3.99
C ASP A 87 6.62 3.71 4.27
N PRO A 88 5.91 2.84 5.01
CA PRO A 88 6.38 1.48 5.30
C PRO A 88 6.80 0.67 4.06
N ARG A 89 6.22 0.95 2.89
CA ARG A 89 6.49 0.31 1.60
C ARG A 89 7.75 0.83 0.91
N ILE A 90 8.39 1.89 1.41
CA ILE A 90 9.70 2.33 0.91
C ILE A 90 10.70 1.19 1.00
N SER A 91 10.65 0.37 2.06
CA SER A 91 11.48 -0.84 2.17
C SER A 91 11.37 -1.74 0.94
N THR A 92 10.14 -2.08 0.55
CA THR A 92 9.84 -2.92 -0.62
C THR A 92 10.21 -2.26 -1.95
N PHE A 93 9.98 -0.95 -2.08
CA PHE A 93 10.25 -0.19 -3.31
C PHE A 93 11.62 0.48 -3.34
N LEU A 94 12.50 0.18 -2.37
CA LEU A 94 13.77 0.89 -2.21
C LEU A 94 14.63 0.90 -3.48
N PRO A 95 14.67 -0.16 -4.31
CA PRO A 95 15.41 -0.12 -5.57
C PRO A 95 14.96 1.00 -6.53
N LEU A 96 13.67 1.36 -6.56
CA LEU A 96 13.16 2.48 -7.34
C LEU A 96 13.61 3.82 -6.73
N TRP A 97 13.54 3.93 -5.41
CA TRP A 97 14.02 5.10 -4.67
C TRP A 97 15.53 5.33 -4.86
N LEU A 98 16.35 4.28 -4.88
CA LEU A 98 17.79 4.38 -5.16
C LEU A 98 18.05 4.92 -6.58
N ARG A 99 17.31 4.43 -7.59
CA ARG A 99 17.38 4.99 -8.96
C ARG A 99 17.00 6.47 -8.96
N LEU A 100 16.00 6.86 -8.17
CA LEU A 100 15.55 8.24 -8.04
C LEU A 100 16.59 9.14 -7.37
N PHE A 101 17.13 8.74 -6.22
CA PHE A 101 18.16 9.49 -5.50
C PHE A 101 19.40 9.71 -6.36
N ASN A 102 19.84 8.67 -7.09
CA ASN A 102 20.95 8.78 -8.02
C ASN A 102 20.68 9.79 -9.15
N SER A 103 19.47 9.79 -9.75
CA SER A 103 19.13 10.77 -10.80
C SER A 103 19.05 12.22 -10.30
N LEU A 104 18.80 12.42 -9.01
CA LEU A 104 18.70 13.74 -8.40
C LEU A 104 19.99 14.18 -7.70
N ASN A 105 21.05 13.35 -7.73
CA ASN A 105 22.27 13.56 -6.95
C ASN A 105 21.99 13.79 -5.45
N VAL A 106 21.02 13.08 -4.90
CA VAL A 106 20.65 13.11 -3.48
C VAL A 106 21.34 11.95 -2.78
N VAL A 107 21.99 12.23 -1.66
CA VAL A 107 22.58 11.20 -0.79
C VAL A 107 21.58 10.86 0.32
N PRO A 108 20.91 9.70 0.27
CA PRO A 108 19.95 9.32 1.29
C PRO A 108 20.65 8.89 2.58
N LYS A 109 19.95 9.07 3.71
CA LYS A 109 20.27 8.41 4.98
C LYS A 109 19.10 7.52 5.37
N PHE A 110 19.38 6.28 5.70
CA PHE A 110 18.33 5.30 5.99
C PHE A 110 18.18 5.11 7.49
N ILE A 111 16.94 5.14 7.96
CA ILE A 111 16.59 4.86 9.35
C ILE A 111 15.63 3.67 9.34
N LEU A 112 16.11 2.53 9.84
CA LEU A 112 15.31 1.33 9.99
C LEU A 112 14.66 1.33 11.37
N ALA A 113 13.34 1.58 11.39
CA ALA A 113 12.55 1.43 12.60
C ALA A 113 12.26 -0.05 12.85
N VAL A 114 12.86 -0.61 13.89
CA VAL A 114 12.64 -2.00 14.34
C VAL A 114 11.70 -1.99 15.53
N ARG A 115 10.82 -2.99 15.59
CA ARG A 115 9.94 -3.24 16.73
C ARG A 115 9.85 -4.74 16.92
N GLU A 116 9.68 -5.16 18.17
CA GLU A 116 9.39 -6.54 18.55
C GLU A 116 8.27 -7.12 17.64
N PRO A 117 8.55 -8.16 16.82
CA PRO A 117 7.56 -8.71 15.91
C PRO A 117 6.30 -9.19 16.63
N ALA A 118 6.40 -9.71 17.87
CA ALA A 118 5.22 -10.12 18.64
C ALA A 118 4.28 -8.93 18.92
N CYS A 119 4.85 -7.79 19.32
CA CYS A 119 4.10 -6.54 19.52
C CYS A 119 3.47 -6.02 18.22
N VAL A 120 4.15 -6.20 17.07
CA VAL A 120 3.60 -5.84 15.76
C VAL A 120 2.41 -6.71 15.41
N VAL A 121 2.50 -8.03 15.61
CA VAL A 121 1.40 -8.97 15.38
C VAL A 121 0.19 -8.61 16.24
N SER A 122 0.36 -8.47 17.56
CA SER A 122 -0.75 -8.15 18.47
C SER A 122 -1.43 -6.84 18.12
N SER A 123 -0.66 -5.82 17.71
CA SER A 123 -1.19 -4.54 17.24
C SER A 123 -2.01 -4.70 15.95
N PHE A 124 -1.50 -5.44 14.96
CA PHE A 124 -2.17 -5.61 13.68
C PHE A 124 -3.45 -6.44 13.77
N VAL A 125 -3.44 -7.52 14.57
CA VAL A 125 -4.62 -8.36 14.81
C VAL A 125 -5.73 -7.52 15.45
N ARG A 126 -5.39 -6.68 16.43
CA ARG A 126 -6.35 -5.83 17.16
C ARG A 126 -6.98 -4.75 16.31
N HIS A 127 -6.21 -4.12 15.43
CA HIS A 127 -6.65 -2.91 14.70
C HIS A 127 -7.05 -3.14 13.25
N TYR A 128 -6.55 -4.20 12.61
CA TYR A 128 -6.69 -4.38 11.16
C TYR A 128 -7.25 -5.75 10.73
N ASN A 129 -7.72 -6.58 11.69
CA ASN A 129 -8.31 -7.90 11.43
C ASN A 129 -7.46 -8.79 10.49
N ASN A 130 -6.13 -8.67 10.60
CA ASN A 130 -5.19 -9.50 9.84
C ASN A 130 -4.89 -10.79 10.60
N SER A 131 -4.61 -11.87 9.87
CA SER A 131 -4.12 -13.11 10.45
C SER A 131 -2.65 -12.96 10.90
N ALA A 132 -2.29 -13.63 11.99
CA ALA A 132 -0.97 -13.46 12.62
C ALA A 132 0.19 -13.89 11.70
N ASP A 133 0.02 -15.02 11.00
CA ASP A 133 0.95 -15.55 9.99
C ASP A 133 1.24 -14.54 8.87
N ARG A 134 0.19 -13.83 8.42
CA ARG A 134 0.32 -12.77 7.42
C ARG A 134 1.15 -11.60 7.95
N VAL A 135 0.94 -11.19 9.19
CA VAL A 135 1.66 -10.06 9.78
C VAL A 135 3.13 -10.40 10.00
N GLU A 136 3.43 -11.61 10.49
CA GLU A 136 4.81 -12.11 10.61
C GLU A 136 5.55 -12.06 9.27
N LEU A 137 4.91 -12.51 8.19
CA LEU A 137 5.49 -12.51 6.86
C LEU A 137 5.70 -11.08 6.30
N VAL A 138 4.75 -10.17 6.54
CA VAL A 138 4.89 -8.76 6.16
C VAL A 138 6.04 -8.10 6.92
N TRP A 139 6.18 -8.39 8.22
CA TRP A 139 7.30 -7.90 9.03
C TRP A 139 8.63 -8.41 8.47
N LEU A 140 8.71 -9.72 8.22
CA LEU A 140 9.91 -10.37 7.69
C LEU A 140 10.36 -9.76 6.36
N LEU A 141 9.45 -9.69 5.38
CA LEU A 141 9.77 -9.20 4.05
C LEU A 141 10.22 -7.73 4.08
N ARG A 142 9.55 -6.88 4.88
CA ARG A 142 9.95 -5.47 5.00
C ARG A 142 11.32 -5.30 5.63
N MET A 143 11.65 -6.06 6.67
CA MET A 143 12.97 -5.99 7.30
C MET A 143 14.06 -6.50 6.35
N LEU A 144 13.80 -7.62 5.66
CA LEU A 144 14.75 -8.18 4.70
C LEU A 144 14.98 -7.27 3.50
N ASP A 145 13.92 -6.67 2.93
CA ASP A 145 14.06 -5.75 1.81
C ASP A 145 14.79 -4.46 2.23
N ALA A 146 14.45 -3.90 3.41
CA ALA A 146 15.15 -2.73 3.92
C ALA A 146 16.66 -3.01 4.11
N LEU A 147 17.02 -4.13 4.76
CA LEU A 147 18.43 -4.46 5.00
C LEU A 147 19.17 -4.85 3.72
N GLU A 148 18.54 -5.62 2.82
CA GLU A 148 19.14 -5.99 1.55
C GLU A 148 19.47 -4.76 0.70
N TYR A 149 18.48 -3.89 0.48
CA TYR A 149 18.62 -2.78 -0.45
C TYR A 149 19.43 -1.60 0.12
N THR A 150 19.57 -1.52 1.44
CA THR A 150 20.54 -0.62 2.09
C THR A 150 21.91 -1.27 2.26
N ALA A 151 22.07 -2.56 1.96
CA ALA A 151 23.24 -3.35 2.33
C ALA A 151 23.59 -3.25 3.82
N GLY A 152 22.59 -3.10 4.69
CA GLY A 152 22.74 -2.84 6.12
C GLY A 152 23.27 -1.44 6.47
N ASP A 153 23.42 -0.55 5.49
CA ASP A 153 23.85 0.84 5.70
C ASP A 153 22.69 1.72 6.17
N CYS A 154 22.31 1.55 7.43
CA CYS A 154 21.20 2.28 8.02
C CYS A 154 21.40 2.47 9.53
N PHE A 155 20.72 3.47 10.07
CA PHE A 155 20.57 3.63 11.51
C PHE A 155 19.42 2.75 12.00
N ILE A 156 19.70 1.81 12.90
CA ILE A 156 18.70 0.91 13.49
C ILE A 156 18.14 1.55 14.77
N ALA A 157 16.88 1.97 14.70
CA ALA A 157 16.14 2.56 15.80
C ALA A 157 15.08 1.56 16.31
N HIS A 158 15.32 0.97 17.49
CA HIS A 158 14.33 0.12 18.13
C HIS A 158 13.24 0.95 18.79
N TYR A 159 11.99 0.51 18.64
CA TYR A 159 10.83 1.19 19.18
C TYR A 159 10.87 1.23 20.71
N GLU A 160 11.21 0.09 21.32
CA GLU A 160 11.27 -0.13 22.76
C GLU A 160 12.33 0.77 23.43
N ASP A 161 13.42 1.06 22.73
CA ASP A 161 14.50 1.94 23.19
C ASP A 161 14.07 3.39 23.38
N TRP A 162 12.99 3.84 22.75
CA TRP A 162 12.42 5.16 23.02
C TRP A 162 11.81 5.28 24.41
N PHE A 163 11.59 4.17 25.13
CA PHE A 163 11.06 4.19 26.50
C PHE A 163 12.12 3.85 27.55
N SER A 164 13.19 3.16 27.17
CA SER A 164 14.27 2.75 28.08
C SER A 164 15.56 3.57 27.94
N ASN A 165 15.87 4.08 26.75
CA ASN A 165 17.14 4.73 26.44
C ASN A 165 16.99 5.89 25.42
N SER A 166 15.91 6.65 25.57
CA SER A 166 15.49 7.67 24.60
C SER A 166 16.53 8.74 24.33
N PHE A 167 17.24 9.20 25.37
CA PHE A 167 18.24 10.27 25.25
C PHE A 167 19.43 9.85 24.39
N LEU A 168 20.02 8.69 24.67
CA LEU A 168 21.15 8.20 23.88
C LEU A 168 20.74 7.93 22.42
N ASN A 169 19.56 7.32 22.23
CA ASN A 169 19.02 7.05 20.91
C ASN A 169 18.80 8.34 20.11
N ALA A 170 18.19 9.36 20.72
CA ALA A 170 17.98 10.66 20.09
C ALA A 170 19.29 11.38 19.76
N LYS A 171 20.26 11.34 20.67
CA LYS A 171 21.59 11.92 20.46
C LYS A 171 22.31 11.28 19.27
N ASN A 172 22.35 9.96 19.21
CA ASN A 172 22.99 9.23 18.13
C ASN A 172 22.28 9.49 16.80
N LEU A 173 20.93 9.50 16.81
CA LEU A 173 20.13 9.82 15.62
C LEU A 173 20.38 11.25 15.12
N LEU A 174 20.51 12.21 16.03
CA LEU A 174 20.82 13.61 15.69
C LEU A 174 22.19 13.73 14.99
N CYS A 175 23.21 13.02 15.49
CA CYS A 175 24.53 12.94 14.87
C CYS A 175 24.48 12.23 13.51
N TYR A 176 23.85 11.05 13.45
CA TYR A 176 23.74 10.25 12.23
C TYR A 176 23.07 11.02 11.10
N THR A 177 21.97 11.71 11.38
CA THR A 177 21.24 12.51 10.38
C THR A 177 22.02 13.74 9.95
N GLY A 178 22.83 14.34 10.83
CA GLY A 178 23.52 15.62 10.60
C GLY A 178 22.67 16.83 10.98
N LEU A 179 21.51 16.61 11.60
CA LEU A 179 20.63 17.66 12.14
C LEU A 179 21.28 18.42 13.30
N ASN A 180 22.28 17.81 13.97
CA ASN A 180 23.08 18.44 15.02
C ASN A 180 23.69 19.79 14.62
N LYS A 181 23.92 20.04 13.31
CA LYS A 181 24.48 21.31 12.82
C LYS A 181 23.54 22.50 13.03
N ASN A 182 22.22 22.27 13.00
CA ASN A 182 21.20 23.31 13.06
C ASN A 182 20.29 23.17 14.30
N PHE A 183 20.43 22.08 15.07
CA PHE A 183 19.66 21.86 16.28
C PHE A 183 20.23 22.67 17.44
N GLY A 184 19.46 23.66 17.92
CA GLY A 184 19.82 24.52 19.06
C GLY A 184 18.98 24.31 20.33
N GLY A 185 18.10 23.30 20.35
CA GLY A 185 17.22 23.02 21.49
C GLY A 185 17.83 22.07 22.53
N ASP A 186 17.08 21.82 23.61
CA ASP A 186 17.41 20.77 24.58
C ASP A 186 16.76 19.44 24.16
N LEU A 187 17.57 18.39 23.99
CA LEU A 187 17.08 17.05 23.68
C LEU A 187 16.13 16.53 24.77
N SER A 188 16.37 16.84 26.04
CA SER A 188 15.58 16.36 27.17
C SER A 188 14.16 16.90 27.10
N GLU A 189 13.99 18.18 26.78
CA GLU A 189 12.68 18.82 26.60
C GLU A 189 11.95 18.24 25.39
N VAL A 190 12.65 18.10 24.24
CA VAL A 190 12.08 17.48 23.04
C VAL A 190 11.54 16.08 23.33
N LEU A 191 12.28 15.29 24.10
CA LEU A 191 11.91 13.91 24.43
C LEU A 191 10.75 13.85 25.41
N ALA A 192 10.73 14.71 26.43
CA ALA A 192 9.64 14.78 27.41
C ALA A 192 8.30 15.14 26.74
N ASP A 193 8.32 16.04 25.77
CA ASP A 193 7.12 16.43 25.01
C ASP A 193 6.62 15.36 24.04
N THR A 194 7.56 14.59 23.47
CA THR A 194 7.25 13.69 22.34
C THR A 194 6.93 12.27 22.79
N ILE A 195 7.64 11.75 23.80
CA ILE A 195 7.48 10.37 24.25
C ILE A 195 6.39 10.32 25.31
N LYS A 196 5.18 9.97 24.88
CA LYS A 196 4.05 9.76 25.79
C LYS A 196 4.07 8.32 26.30
N GLY A 197 4.16 8.14 27.62
CA GLY A 197 4.28 6.81 28.25
C GLY A 197 3.12 5.85 27.97
N ASN A 198 1.93 6.37 27.63
CA ASN A 198 0.76 5.58 27.24
C ASN A 198 0.88 4.92 25.85
N LEU A 199 1.87 5.31 25.05
CA LEU A 199 2.20 4.66 23.78
C LEU A 199 3.08 3.42 23.97
N SER A 200 3.61 3.18 25.18
CA SER A 200 4.31 1.94 25.49
C SER A 200 3.33 0.77 25.51
N HIS A 201 3.04 0.23 24.32
CA HIS A 201 2.21 -0.95 24.14
C HIS A 201 3.00 -2.26 24.36
N VAL A 202 3.98 -2.24 25.26
CA VAL A 202 4.81 -3.42 25.55
C VAL A 202 3.95 -4.44 26.27
N ARG A 203 3.45 -5.41 25.50
CA ARG A 203 2.90 -6.69 26.00
C ARG A 203 3.37 -7.82 25.07
N PRO A 204 4.65 -8.22 25.14
CA PRO A 204 5.18 -9.33 24.37
C PRO A 204 4.42 -10.64 24.64
N ASP A 205 3.83 -10.76 25.83
CA ASP A 205 3.15 -11.97 26.30
C ASP A 205 1.83 -12.29 25.57
N GLU A 206 1.32 -11.40 24.71
CA GLU A 206 0.08 -11.64 23.97
C GLU A 206 0.27 -12.57 22.75
N TYR A 207 1.49 -12.69 22.21
CA TYR A 207 1.75 -13.50 21.02
C TYR A 207 3.17 -14.08 21.00
N ALA A 208 3.28 -15.38 20.78
CA ALA A 208 4.56 -16.04 20.52
C ALA A 208 4.80 -16.14 19.01
N ILE A 209 5.97 -15.67 18.55
CA ILE A 209 6.40 -15.80 17.14
C ILE A 209 6.43 -17.27 16.74
N GLN A 210 5.73 -17.61 15.66
CA GLN A 210 5.64 -18.97 15.16
C GLN A 210 6.67 -19.24 14.06
N ASN A 211 7.02 -18.24 13.27
CA ASN A 211 7.95 -18.43 12.16
C ASN A 211 9.42 -18.38 12.64
N PRO A 212 10.19 -19.48 12.47
CA PRO A 212 11.58 -19.52 12.93
C PRO A 212 12.50 -18.54 12.18
N ILE A 213 12.15 -18.15 10.94
CA ILE A 213 12.91 -17.17 10.16
C ILE A 213 12.70 -15.76 10.73
N VAL A 214 11.48 -15.44 11.17
CA VAL A 214 11.18 -14.18 11.88
C VAL A 214 11.97 -14.11 13.17
N ALA A 215 11.92 -15.16 14.00
CA ALA A 215 12.68 -15.24 15.24
C ALA A 215 14.19 -15.11 15.01
N LYS A 216 14.73 -15.78 13.99
CA LYS A 216 16.15 -15.71 13.63
C LYS A 216 16.58 -14.30 13.22
N LEU A 217 15.84 -13.66 12.31
CA LEU A 217 16.17 -12.30 11.86
C LEU A 217 16.08 -11.30 13.02
N TYR A 218 15.03 -11.40 13.83
CA TYR A 218 14.85 -10.50 14.95
C TYR A 218 15.94 -10.67 16.02
N SER A 219 16.36 -11.91 16.32
CA SER A 219 17.48 -12.16 17.25
C SER A 219 18.79 -11.51 16.78
N ALA A 220 19.05 -11.46 15.47
CA ALA A 220 20.18 -10.71 14.94
C ALA A 220 20.00 -9.20 15.14
N LEU A 221 18.83 -8.65 14.77
CA LEU A 221 18.51 -7.22 14.89
C LEU A 221 18.51 -6.72 16.34
N GLN A 222 18.18 -7.56 17.31
CA GLN A 222 18.19 -7.22 18.73
C GLN A 222 19.57 -6.78 19.24
N LYS A 223 20.66 -7.23 18.60
CA LYS A 223 22.03 -6.85 18.95
C LYS A 223 22.46 -5.53 18.33
N CYS A 224 21.68 -4.97 17.41
CA CYS A 224 22.06 -3.79 16.63
C CYS A 224 21.35 -2.55 17.17
N ARG A 225 22.10 -1.45 17.35
CA ARG A 225 21.57 -0.14 17.73
C ARG A 225 22.35 0.96 17.03
N GLY A 226 21.63 1.98 16.55
CA GLY A 226 22.25 3.09 15.84
C GLY A 226 22.89 2.65 14.53
N ASP A 227 24.02 3.25 14.18
CA ASP A 227 24.79 3.02 12.96
C ASP A 227 26.10 2.23 13.18
N ASP A 228 26.41 1.89 14.45
CA ASP A 228 27.59 1.11 14.83
C ASP A 228 27.18 -0.28 15.33
N PHE A 229 27.23 -1.25 14.42
CA PHE A 229 26.94 -2.66 14.69
C PHE A 229 27.65 -3.56 13.68
N ASP A 230 27.76 -4.86 13.99
CA ASP A 230 28.33 -5.85 13.08
C ASP A 230 27.43 -6.05 11.86
N ARG A 231 27.71 -5.28 10.80
CA ARG A 231 26.99 -5.34 9.53
C ARG A 231 27.18 -6.68 8.83
N GLU A 232 28.34 -7.32 8.97
CA GLU A 232 28.61 -8.59 8.32
C GLU A 232 27.77 -9.71 8.94
N GLU A 233 27.67 -9.75 10.28
CA GLU A 233 26.82 -10.70 11.00
C GLU A 233 25.35 -10.55 10.59
N VAL A 234 24.82 -9.32 10.57
CA VAL A 234 23.42 -9.06 10.18
C VAL A 234 23.18 -9.45 8.73
N MET A 235 24.06 -9.04 7.82
CA MET A 235 23.89 -9.33 6.39
C MET A 235 24.06 -10.81 6.07
N PHE A 236 24.84 -11.56 6.87
CA PHE A 236 24.88 -13.02 6.79
C PHE A 236 23.50 -13.62 7.09
N VAL A 237 22.86 -13.21 8.19
CA VAL A 237 21.52 -13.67 8.56
C VAL A 237 20.48 -13.28 7.51
N VAL A 238 20.53 -12.04 6.99
CA VAL A 238 19.65 -11.57 5.91
C VAL A 238 19.76 -12.47 4.68
N LYS A 239 20.98 -12.81 4.24
CA LYS A 239 21.20 -13.70 3.09
C LYS A 239 20.63 -15.09 3.32
N GLU A 240 20.78 -15.64 4.52
CA GLU A 240 20.19 -16.94 4.87
C GLU A 240 18.65 -16.89 4.84
N CYS A 241 18.03 -15.89 5.46
CA CYS A 241 16.58 -15.71 5.46
C CYS A 241 16.03 -15.51 4.03
N ARG A 242 16.70 -14.72 3.20
CA ARG A 242 16.31 -14.51 1.79
C ARG A 242 16.44 -15.79 0.98
N ARG A 243 17.48 -16.61 1.23
CA ARG A 243 17.62 -17.93 0.59
C ARG A 243 16.45 -18.86 0.95
N SER A 244 15.97 -18.82 2.19
CA SER A 244 14.78 -19.59 2.58
C SER A 244 13.53 -19.15 1.83
N ILE A 245 13.34 -17.84 1.60
CA ILE A 245 12.21 -17.32 0.81
C ILE A 245 12.35 -17.70 -0.67
N GLU A 246 13.55 -17.56 -1.23
CA GLU A 246 13.81 -17.92 -2.63
C GLU A 246 13.63 -19.42 -2.91
N GLY A 247 13.80 -20.27 -1.90
CA GLY A 247 13.43 -21.69 -1.98
C GLY A 247 11.95 -21.94 -2.34
N PHE A 248 11.08 -20.95 -2.14
CA PHE A 248 9.66 -20.99 -2.51
C PHE A 248 9.34 -20.17 -3.76
N LYS A 249 10.33 -19.87 -4.60
CA LYS A 249 10.17 -19.08 -5.82
C LYS A 249 9.02 -19.53 -6.69
N ASP A 250 9.01 -20.81 -7.05
CA ASP A 250 8.01 -21.33 -7.96
C ASP A 250 6.58 -21.20 -7.39
N TRP A 251 6.44 -21.27 -6.06
CA TRP A 251 5.17 -21.10 -5.37
C TRP A 251 4.67 -19.66 -5.43
N TYR A 252 5.52 -18.67 -5.12
CA TYR A 252 5.08 -17.28 -5.18
C TYR A 252 4.85 -16.84 -6.64
N LEU A 253 5.63 -17.32 -7.61
CA LEU A 253 5.38 -17.09 -9.03
C LEU A 253 4.05 -17.69 -9.49
N ALA A 254 3.73 -18.92 -9.06
CA ALA A 254 2.43 -19.54 -9.33
C ALA A 254 1.28 -18.75 -8.68
N SER A 255 1.50 -18.15 -7.50
CA SER A 255 0.53 -17.26 -6.86
C SER A 255 0.25 -16.01 -7.71
N TYR A 256 1.30 -15.36 -8.24
CA TYR A 256 1.14 -14.24 -9.18
C TYR A 256 0.35 -14.61 -10.43
N GLN A 257 0.67 -15.75 -11.05
CA GLN A 257 -0.06 -16.23 -12.23
C GLN A 257 -1.53 -16.51 -11.90
N SER A 258 -1.81 -17.10 -10.74
CA SER A 258 -3.16 -17.41 -10.30
C SER A 258 -3.97 -16.15 -10.02
N LYS A 259 -3.37 -15.14 -9.38
CA LYS A 259 -3.98 -13.81 -9.18
C LYS A 259 -4.30 -13.13 -10.50
N ALA A 260 -3.38 -13.14 -11.47
CA ALA A 260 -3.62 -12.56 -12.79
C ALA A 260 -4.81 -13.24 -13.51
N LYS A 261 -4.91 -14.58 -13.41
CA LYS A 261 -6.06 -15.34 -13.94
C LYS A 261 -7.37 -14.95 -13.23
N LEU A 262 -7.36 -14.85 -11.91
CA LEU A 262 -8.54 -14.44 -11.13
C LEU A 262 -9.00 -13.03 -11.52
N GLN A 263 -8.07 -12.08 -11.66
CA GLN A 263 -8.39 -10.72 -12.10
C GLN A 263 -9.05 -10.70 -13.48
N ASN A 264 -8.55 -11.51 -14.43
CA ASN A 264 -9.15 -11.64 -15.75
C ASN A 264 -10.57 -12.22 -15.68
N ILE A 265 -10.80 -13.21 -14.82
CA ILE A 265 -12.13 -13.79 -14.60
C ILE A 265 -13.08 -12.74 -14.00
N GLU A 266 -12.64 -11.95 -13.03
CA GLU A 266 -13.44 -10.88 -12.42
C GLU A 266 -13.81 -9.78 -13.43
N ASN A 267 -12.86 -9.41 -14.29
CA ASN A 267 -13.11 -8.46 -15.37
C ASN A 267 -14.16 -9.00 -16.36
N LEU A 268 -14.01 -10.27 -16.78
CA LEU A 268 -14.96 -10.92 -17.67
C LEU A 268 -16.36 -11.03 -17.03
N LEU A 269 -16.41 -11.38 -15.74
CA LEU A 269 -17.65 -11.46 -14.99
C LEU A 269 -18.36 -10.09 -14.88
N THR A 270 -17.59 -9.02 -14.74
CA THR A 270 -18.10 -7.63 -14.76
C THR A 270 -18.65 -7.28 -16.14
N GLN A 271 -17.95 -7.62 -17.22
CA GLN A 271 -18.44 -7.44 -18.58
C GLN A 271 -19.75 -8.20 -18.83
N VAL A 272 -19.80 -9.49 -18.49
CA VAL A 272 -21.01 -10.32 -18.64
C VAL A 272 -22.18 -9.77 -17.84
N LYS A 273 -21.94 -9.24 -16.63
CA LYS A 273 -22.99 -8.56 -15.84
C LYS A 273 -23.53 -7.33 -16.56
N ASN A 274 -22.66 -6.51 -17.15
CA ASN A 274 -23.07 -5.32 -17.90
C ASN A 274 -23.87 -5.69 -19.15
N GLU A 275 -23.42 -6.68 -19.93
CA GLU A 275 -24.14 -7.17 -21.11
C GLU A 275 -25.50 -7.77 -20.74
N LYS A 276 -25.58 -8.53 -19.65
CA LYS A 276 -26.85 -9.05 -19.13
C LYS A 276 -27.82 -7.92 -18.77
N ASN A 277 -27.34 -6.86 -18.12
CA ASN A 277 -28.18 -5.71 -17.77
C ASN A 277 -28.69 -4.98 -19.04
N GLN A 278 -27.85 -4.85 -20.06
CA GLN A 278 -28.26 -4.27 -21.36
C GLN A 278 -29.31 -5.14 -22.06
N LEU A 279 -29.11 -6.46 -22.10
CA LEU A 279 -30.07 -7.40 -22.69
C LEU A 279 -31.41 -7.38 -21.96
N GLN A 280 -31.41 -7.26 -20.63
CA GLN A 280 -32.64 -7.12 -19.84
C GLN A 280 -33.39 -5.83 -20.18
N LYS A 281 -32.67 -4.72 -20.37
CA LYS A 281 -33.28 -3.46 -20.80
C LYS A 281 -33.89 -3.57 -22.20
N PHE A 282 -33.14 -4.11 -23.16
CA PHE A 282 -33.64 -4.33 -24.52
C PHE A 282 -34.84 -5.28 -24.57
N HIS A 283 -34.83 -6.34 -23.76
CA HIS A 283 -35.97 -7.25 -23.63
C HIS A 283 -37.21 -6.56 -23.08
N ALA A 284 -37.08 -5.63 -22.12
CA ALA A 284 -38.18 -4.85 -21.60
C ALA A 284 -38.76 -3.89 -22.66
N GLU A 285 -37.90 -3.22 -23.44
CA GLU A 285 -38.29 -2.34 -24.55
C GLU A 285 -39.06 -3.12 -25.63
N LEU A 286 -38.51 -4.26 -26.10
CA LEU A 286 -39.16 -5.15 -27.05
C LEU A 286 -40.52 -5.66 -26.56
N LYS A 287 -40.65 -5.94 -25.26
CA LYS A 287 -41.91 -6.40 -24.68
C LYS A 287 -42.97 -5.31 -24.71
N GLU A 288 -42.58 -4.06 -24.47
CA GLU A 288 -43.49 -2.92 -24.55
C GLU A 288 -43.88 -2.60 -26.00
N GLU A 289 -42.93 -2.64 -26.93
CA GLU A 289 -43.21 -2.43 -28.35
C GLU A 289 -44.15 -3.50 -28.92
N ASN A 290 -43.94 -4.77 -28.57
CA ASN A 290 -44.85 -5.86 -28.91
C ASN A 290 -46.26 -5.66 -28.31
N ARG A 291 -46.36 -5.08 -27.11
CA ARG A 291 -47.64 -4.75 -26.49
C ARG A 291 -48.38 -3.67 -27.28
N LEU A 292 -47.67 -2.64 -27.73
CA LEU A 292 -48.23 -1.56 -28.55
C LEU A 292 -48.67 -2.07 -29.92
N MET A 293 -47.83 -2.86 -30.61
CA MET A 293 -48.19 -3.49 -31.88
C MET A 293 -49.45 -4.35 -31.77
N ARG A 294 -49.59 -5.14 -30.71
CA ARG A 294 -50.80 -5.96 -30.48
C ARG A 294 -52.06 -5.11 -30.33
N LYS A 295 -51.98 -3.97 -29.63
CA LYS A 295 -53.10 -3.03 -29.50
C LYS A 295 -53.49 -2.43 -30.85
N GLU A 296 -52.51 -2.02 -31.65
CA GLU A 296 -52.80 -1.44 -32.97
C GLU A 296 -53.41 -2.48 -33.93
N ASN A 297 -52.90 -3.72 -33.93
CA ASN A 297 -53.50 -4.81 -34.70
C ASN A 297 -54.96 -5.07 -34.32
N GLN A 298 -55.30 -5.05 -33.02
CA GLN A 298 -56.69 -5.16 -32.57
C GLN A 298 -57.56 -4.00 -33.07
N ARG A 299 -57.03 -2.77 -33.05
CA ARG A 299 -57.72 -1.58 -33.58
C ARG A 299 -58.01 -1.71 -35.08
N LEU A 300 -57.01 -2.13 -35.85
CA LEU A 300 -57.13 -2.34 -37.29
C LEU A 300 -58.14 -3.45 -37.63
N GLN A 301 -58.15 -4.54 -36.87
CA GLN A 301 -59.17 -5.59 -37.03
C GLN A 301 -60.59 -5.09 -36.74
N GLY A 302 -60.76 -4.26 -35.71
CA GLY A 302 -62.04 -3.60 -35.42
C GLY A 302 -62.53 -2.72 -36.57
N LEU A 303 -61.66 -1.85 -37.08
CA LEU A 303 -61.95 -0.99 -38.24
C LEU A 303 -62.29 -1.80 -39.49
N ALA A 304 -61.55 -2.88 -39.77
CA ALA A 304 -61.83 -3.75 -40.91
C ALA A 304 -63.24 -4.37 -40.82
N GLY A 305 -63.65 -4.83 -39.63
CA GLY A 305 -64.99 -5.34 -39.40
C GLY A 305 -66.09 -4.28 -39.55
N GLU A 306 -65.83 -3.03 -39.16
CA GLU A 306 -66.75 -1.91 -39.40
C GLU A 306 -66.89 -1.57 -40.88
N ILE A 307 -65.78 -1.53 -41.62
CA ILE A 307 -65.78 -1.32 -43.07
C ILE A 307 -66.58 -2.42 -43.78
N GLU A 308 -66.44 -3.67 -43.35
CA GLU A 308 -67.17 -4.80 -43.92
C GLU A 308 -68.68 -4.68 -43.69
N LYS A 309 -69.10 -4.28 -42.47
CA LYS A 309 -70.51 -3.99 -42.15
C LYS A 309 -71.08 -2.85 -43.00
N LEU A 310 -70.33 -1.74 -43.11
CA LEU A 310 -70.74 -0.60 -43.95
C LEU A 310 -70.84 -1.01 -45.42
N SER A 311 -69.90 -1.80 -45.92
CA SER A 311 -69.91 -2.32 -47.30
C SER A 311 -71.13 -3.21 -47.57
N LEU A 312 -71.52 -4.06 -46.61
CA LEU A 312 -72.73 -4.87 -46.70
C LEU A 312 -74.00 -4.00 -46.69
N ALA A 313 -74.05 -2.97 -45.84
CA ALA A 313 -75.17 -2.05 -45.78
C ALA A 313 -75.34 -1.27 -47.09
N ILE A 314 -74.25 -0.78 -47.69
CA ILE A 314 -74.26 -0.10 -49.00
C ILE A 314 -74.80 -1.04 -50.08
N ARG A 315 -74.31 -2.29 -50.16
CA ARG A 315 -74.82 -3.28 -51.13
C ARG A 315 -76.30 -3.62 -50.94
N HIS A 316 -76.83 -3.51 -49.72
CA HIS A 316 -78.23 -3.71 -49.45
C HIS A 316 -79.08 -2.52 -49.92
N PHE A 317 -78.57 -1.29 -49.72
CA PHE A 317 -79.18 -0.07 -50.25
C PHE A 317 -79.19 0.00 -51.79
N GLU A 318 -78.15 -0.48 -52.47
CA GLU A 318 -78.08 -0.50 -53.95
C GLU A 318 -78.99 -1.55 -54.60
N LYS A 319 -79.60 -2.45 -53.83
CA LYS A 319 -80.53 -3.49 -54.32
C LYS A 319 -82.02 -3.11 -54.19
N HIS A 320 -82.32 -1.95 -53.65
CA HIS A 320 -83.67 -1.37 -53.52
C HIS A 320 -83.81 -0.13 -54.40
#